data_AF-X1A0X3-F1
#
_entry.id   AF-X1A0X3-F1
#
_cell.length_a   1.000
_cell.length_b   1.000
_cell.length_c   1.000
_cell.angle_alpha   90.00
_cell.angle_beta   90.00
_cell.angle_gamma   90.00
#
_symmetry.space_group_name_H-M   'P 1'
#
loop_
_entity.id
_entity.type
_entity.pdbx_description
1 polymer ?
#
loop_
_entity_poly.entity_id
_entity_poly.type
_entity_poly.pdbx_seq_one_letter_code
_entity_poly.pdbx_strand_id
1 'polypeptide(L)'
;LKWLPWRFFIRRIARAHGFMDPIALLARLHRFAQPSEVGEPVELLRAGVVFHARGLINSRVIQHNLDWVWPYWIERQFDPEDDAFVPRAFSITHVNLSHRNWTAIGWPDCQELPIIDPRGMLTPWFDGWSVDSWLVTDDGQRLLPSRTRSCSQRLDMRNGLAVITETQQSGMALRNHATVQLESGTPVCHLKLDARSDSGGWLVLALRPCNPEGISFIHKVVLSPERRAWTIDGQHALTFSVPVERHHVSDYRAGDVAIHLQDLEDQTEGVCEVGMVTAAALFRLEPGQHREIGAE
;
A
#
# COMPACT_ATOMS: atom_id res chain seq x y z
N LEU A 1 33.18 -25.09 -9.44
CA LEU A 1 31.75 -25.47 -9.43
C LEU A 1 31.21 -26.12 -10.73
N LYS A 2 32.05 -26.70 -11.62
CA LYS A 2 31.61 -27.22 -12.95
C LYS A 2 31.41 -28.75 -13.05
N TRP A 3 31.46 -29.50 -11.95
CA TRP A 3 31.58 -30.97 -11.98
C TRP A 3 30.50 -31.75 -11.22
N LEU A 4 29.45 -31.09 -10.73
CA LEU A 4 28.32 -31.76 -10.11
C LEU A 4 27.18 -31.92 -11.13
N PRO A 5 26.56 -33.10 -11.28
CA PRO A 5 25.51 -33.36 -12.27
C PRO A 5 24.16 -32.81 -11.81
N TRP A 6 24.13 -31.52 -11.43
CA TRP A 6 22.96 -30.83 -10.89
C TRP A 6 21.73 -30.98 -11.78
N ARG A 7 21.90 -30.97 -13.10
CA ARG A 7 20.82 -31.20 -14.08
C ARG A 7 20.12 -32.55 -13.91
N PHE A 8 20.88 -33.61 -13.61
CA PHE A 8 20.34 -34.94 -13.39
C PHE A 8 19.55 -35.00 -12.08
N PHE A 9 20.08 -34.41 -11.01
CA PHE A 9 19.41 -34.34 -9.72
C PHE A 9 18.12 -33.51 -9.78
N ILE A 10 18.15 -32.32 -10.39
CA ILE A 10 16.98 -31.46 -10.57
C ILE A 10 15.88 -32.20 -11.33
N ARG A 11 16.22 -32.86 -12.46
CA ARG A 11 15.27 -33.64 -13.25
C ARG A 11 14.70 -34.82 -12.48
N ARG A 12 15.52 -35.54 -11.70
CA ARG A 12 15.09 -36.71 -10.91
C ARG A 12 14.19 -36.30 -9.75
N ILE A 13 14.54 -35.22 -9.05
CA ILE A 13 13.76 -34.68 -7.93
C ILE A 13 12.42 -34.13 -8.42
N ALA A 14 12.42 -33.35 -9.51
CA ALA A 14 11.19 -32.80 -10.10
C ALA A 14 10.22 -33.91 -10.50
N ARG A 15 10.70 -34.93 -11.23
CA ARG A 15 9.87 -36.07 -11.64
C ARG A 15 9.39 -36.92 -10.46
N ALA A 16 10.22 -37.09 -9.43
CA ALA A 16 9.83 -37.83 -8.22
C ALA A 16 8.69 -37.14 -7.44
N HIS A 17 8.57 -35.81 -7.55
CA HIS A 17 7.49 -35.03 -6.95
C HIS A 17 6.34 -34.73 -7.95
N GLY A 18 6.29 -35.43 -9.09
CA GLY A 18 5.21 -35.30 -10.07
C GLY A 18 5.32 -34.10 -11.02
N PHE A 19 6.41 -33.35 -11.00
CA PHE A 19 6.63 -32.23 -11.92
C PHE A 19 7.19 -32.69 -13.27
N MET A 20 6.83 -31.94 -14.33
CA MET A 20 7.49 -32.06 -15.64
C MET A 20 8.99 -31.78 -15.51
N ASP A 21 9.79 -32.35 -16.42
CA ASP A 21 11.23 -32.09 -16.48
C ASP A 21 11.50 -30.60 -16.77
N PRO A 22 11.96 -29.81 -15.78
CA PRO A 22 12.02 -28.36 -15.91
C PRO A 22 13.04 -27.94 -16.97
N ILE A 23 14.09 -28.74 -17.19
CA ILE A 23 15.12 -28.48 -18.20
C ILE A 23 14.54 -28.68 -19.60
N ALA A 24 13.76 -29.74 -19.79
CA ALA A 24 13.09 -30.00 -21.07
C ALA A 24 11.99 -28.97 -21.35
N LEU A 25 11.30 -28.49 -20.32
CA LEU A 25 10.28 -27.45 -20.40
C LEU A 25 10.89 -26.10 -20.80
N LEU A 26 11.94 -25.64 -20.11
CA LEU A 26 12.69 -24.43 -20.46
C LEU A 26 13.23 -24.49 -21.89
N ALA A 27 13.82 -25.61 -22.30
CA ALA A 27 14.32 -25.80 -23.66
C ALA A 27 13.21 -25.82 -24.73
N ARG A 28 11.95 -26.10 -24.35
CA ARG A 28 10.79 -25.96 -25.24
C ARG A 28 10.25 -24.53 -25.24
N LEU A 29 10.20 -23.87 -24.09
CA LEU A 29 9.81 -22.46 -23.96
C LEU A 29 10.70 -21.54 -24.81
N HIS A 30 12.02 -21.72 -24.74
CA HIS A 30 12.97 -20.97 -25.58
C HIS A 30 12.77 -21.18 -27.09
N ARG A 31 12.10 -22.26 -27.52
CA ARG A 31 11.78 -22.51 -28.94
C ARG A 31 10.51 -21.81 -29.40
N PHE A 32 9.68 -21.30 -28.49
CA PHE A 32 8.52 -20.47 -28.82
C PHE A 32 8.91 -18.99 -29.03
N ALA A 33 10.08 -18.57 -28.55
CA ALA A 33 10.64 -17.26 -28.85
C ALA A 33 11.36 -17.29 -30.21
N GLN A 34 11.12 -16.28 -31.07
CA GLN A 34 11.97 -16.06 -32.25
C GLN A 34 13.43 -15.80 -31.80
N PRO A 35 14.44 -16.11 -32.63
CA PRO A 35 15.83 -15.82 -32.29
C PRO A 35 16.03 -14.31 -32.16
N SER A 36 15.94 -13.83 -30.93
CA SER A 36 16.26 -12.46 -30.52
C SER A 36 17.70 -12.44 -30.03
N GLU A 37 18.47 -11.42 -30.38
CA GLU A 37 19.86 -11.23 -29.94
C GLU A 37 19.95 -11.10 -28.40
N VAL A 38 18.86 -10.70 -27.77
CA VAL A 38 18.67 -10.70 -26.32
C VAL A 38 17.64 -11.78 -26.01
N GLY A 39 18.00 -12.79 -25.21
CA GLY A 39 17.02 -13.71 -24.61
C GLY A 39 16.02 -12.95 -23.73
N GLU A 40 15.13 -13.65 -23.01
CA GLU A 40 14.30 -12.98 -21.99
C GLU A 40 15.20 -12.09 -21.10
N PRO A 41 14.96 -10.76 -21.04
CA PRO A 41 15.79 -9.84 -20.27
C PRO A 41 15.92 -10.32 -18.83
N VAL A 42 17.14 -10.39 -18.31
CA VAL A 42 17.42 -10.88 -16.95
C VAL A 42 16.71 -10.02 -15.91
N GLU A 43 16.52 -8.74 -16.22
CA GLU A 43 15.75 -7.77 -15.46
C GLU A 43 14.27 -8.16 -15.38
N LEU A 44 13.66 -8.61 -16.49
CA LEU A 44 12.27 -9.08 -16.52
C LEU A 44 12.10 -10.39 -15.75
N LEU A 45 13.07 -11.30 -15.86
CA LEU A 45 13.09 -12.53 -15.06
C LEU A 45 13.20 -12.23 -13.56
N ARG A 46 14.10 -11.31 -13.18
CA ARG A 46 14.24 -10.88 -11.79
C ARG A 46 12.97 -10.22 -11.28
N ALA A 47 12.39 -9.29 -12.05
CA ALA A 47 11.14 -8.64 -11.71
C ALA A 47 9.99 -9.66 -11.54
N GLY A 48 9.89 -10.63 -12.45
CA GLY A 48 8.90 -11.71 -12.37
C GLY A 48 9.05 -12.59 -11.13
N VAL A 49 10.28 -12.92 -10.72
CA VAL A 49 10.54 -13.69 -9.49
C VAL A 49 10.12 -12.89 -8.24
N VAL A 50 10.50 -11.61 -8.15
CA VAL A 50 10.12 -10.73 -7.02
C VAL A 50 8.60 -10.59 -6.95
N PHE A 51 7.96 -10.35 -8.08
CA PHE A 51 6.50 -10.23 -8.22
C PHE A 51 5.77 -11.49 -7.71
N HIS A 52 6.21 -12.69 -8.11
CA HIS A 52 5.61 -13.94 -7.64
C HIS A 52 5.93 -14.25 -6.17
N ALA A 53 7.13 -13.89 -5.67
CA ALA A 53 7.48 -14.03 -4.26
C ALA A 53 6.56 -13.17 -3.37
N ARG A 54 6.33 -11.90 -3.76
CA ARG A 54 5.31 -11.04 -3.13
C ARG A 54 3.92 -11.67 -3.22
N GLY A 55 3.58 -12.26 -4.36
CA GLY A 55 2.31 -12.95 -4.53
C GLY A 55 2.10 -14.12 -3.55
N LEU A 56 3.16 -14.81 -3.10
CA LEU A 56 3.05 -15.82 -2.05
C LEU A 56 2.72 -15.20 -0.68
N ILE A 57 3.33 -14.06 -0.36
CA ILE A 57 3.09 -13.33 0.89
C ILE A 57 1.64 -12.82 0.91
N ASN A 58 1.23 -12.13 -0.16
CA ASN A 58 -0.13 -11.64 -0.35
C ASN A 58 -1.18 -12.75 -0.13
N SER A 59 -0.91 -13.95 -0.67
CA SER A 59 -1.79 -15.12 -0.52
C SER A 59 -2.04 -15.50 0.94
N ARG A 60 -1.01 -15.43 1.79
CA ARG A 60 -1.11 -15.78 3.21
C ARG A 60 -1.72 -14.66 4.03
N VAL A 61 -1.37 -13.41 3.75
CA VAL A 61 -1.81 -12.28 4.57
C VAL A 61 -3.25 -11.89 4.25
N ILE A 62 -3.58 -11.64 2.99
CA ILE A 62 -4.86 -11.02 2.62
C ILE A 62 -6.03 -11.94 2.92
N GLN A 63 -5.92 -13.23 2.58
CA GLN A 63 -7.06 -14.16 2.69
C GLN A 63 -7.53 -14.41 4.11
N HIS A 64 -6.63 -14.30 5.10
CA HIS A 64 -6.96 -14.57 6.50
C HIS A 64 -7.37 -13.31 7.26
N ASN A 65 -7.28 -12.13 6.63
CA ASN A 65 -7.41 -10.82 7.27
C ASN A 65 -8.35 -9.91 6.45
N LEU A 66 -9.53 -10.41 6.07
CA LEU A 66 -10.50 -9.68 5.23
C LEU A 66 -11.17 -8.50 5.95
N ASP A 67 -11.06 -8.44 7.27
CA ASP A 67 -11.55 -7.37 8.14
C ASP A 67 -10.67 -6.11 8.12
N TRP A 68 -9.44 -6.22 7.61
CA TRP A 68 -8.52 -5.10 7.46
C TRP A 68 -8.97 -4.10 6.40
N VAL A 69 -8.57 -2.83 6.55
CA VAL A 69 -8.81 -1.80 5.53
C VAL A 69 -7.76 -1.95 4.44
N TRP A 70 -8.10 -2.55 3.31
CA TRP A 70 -7.12 -2.85 2.27
C TRP A 70 -7.05 -1.74 1.20
N PRO A 71 -5.91 -1.63 0.48
CA PRO A 71 -5.80 -0.88 -0.75
C PRO A 71 -6.91 -1.21 -1.75
N TYR A 72 -7.23 -0.25 -2.61
CA TYR A 72 -8.35 -0.38 -3.54
C TYR A 72 -8.30 -1.65 -4.38
N TRP A 73 -7.14 -2.01 -4.93
CA TRP A 73 -7.03 -3.21 -5.77
C TRP A 73 -7.38 -4.52 -5.03
N ILE A 74 -7.11 -4.61 -3.73
CA ILE A 74 -7.43 -5.80 -2.93
C ILE A 74 -8.93 -5.85 -2.68
N GLU A 75 -9.51 -4.74 -2.22
CA GLU A 75 -10.96 -4.63 -1.95
C GLU A 75 -11.78 -5.03 -3.18
N ARG A 76 -11.28 -4.76 -4.40
CA ARG A 76 -11.94 -5.09 -5.66
C ARG A 76 -11.61 -6.50 -6.16
N GLN A 77 -10.34 -6.88 -6.20
CA GLN A 77 -9.91 -8.15 -6.78
C GLN A 77 -10.34 -9.39 -5.97
N PHE A 78 -10.58 -9.22 -4.66
CA PHE A 78 -10.94 -10.31 -3.75
C PHE A 78 -12.44 -10.40 -3.45
N ASP A 79 -13.24 -9.43 -3.89
CA ASP A 79 -14.70 -9.42 -3.75
C ASP A 79 -15.35 -10.19 -4.92
N PRO A 80 -16.03 -11.32 -4.67
CA PRO A 80 -16.65 -12.13 -5.72
C PRO A 80 -17.82 -11.44 -6.43
N GLU A 81 -18.38 -10.36 -5.87
CA GLU A 81 -19.45 -9.57 -6.51
C GLU A 81 -18.90 -8.49 -7.45
N ASP A 82 -17.58 -8.30 -7.47
CA ASP A 82 -16.93 -7.25 -8.23
C ASP A 82 -16.55 -7.65 -9.65
N ASP A 83 -16.58 -6.70 -10.58
CA ASP A 83 -16.16 -6.93 -11.97
C ASP A 83 -14.65 -7.14 -12.10
N ALA A 84 -13.87 -6.64 -11.14
CA ALA A 84 -12.43 -6.86 -11.06
C ALA A 84 -12.03 -8.18 -10.37
N PHE A 85 -12.99 -9.01 -9.95
CA PHE A 85 -12.72 -10.25 -9.23
C PHE A 85 -11.81 -11.21 -10.02
N VAL A 86 -10.77 -11.73 -9.35
CA VAL A 86 -9.88 -12.76 -9.93
C VAL A 86 -10.04 -14.08 -9.18
N PRO A 87 -10.57 -15.15 -9.83
CA PRO A 87 -10.73 -16.46 -9.21
C PRO A 87 -9.39 -17.08 -8.74
N ARG A 88 -9.42 -17.74 -7.57
CA ARG A 88 -8.22 -18.17 -6.83
C ARG A 88 -7.90 -19.67 -6.93
N ALA A 89 -8.69 -20.44 -7.69
CA ALA A 89 -8.76 -21.91 -7.57
C ALA A 89 -7.43 -22.67 -7.77
N PHE A 90 -6.56 -22.19 -8.65
CA PHE A 90 -5.26 -22.83 -8.93
C PHE A 90 -4.07 -21.88 -8.81
N SER A 91 -4.29 -20.64 -8.34
CA SER A 91 -3.21 -19.66 -8.22
C SER A 91 -2.49 -19.81 -6.89
N ILE A 92 -1.20 -20.13 -6.95
CA ILE A 92 -0.34 -20.19 -5.75
C ILE A 92 0.04 -18.76 -5.31
N THR A 93 0.10 -17.82 -6.25
CA THR A 93 0.53 -16.43 -6.02
C THR A 93 -0.61 -15.45 -6.28
N HIS A 94 -0.88 -14.55 -5.33
CA HIS A 94 -1.85 -13.47 -5.48
C HIS A 94 -1.15 -12.15 -5.73
N VAL A 95 -1.14 -11.72 -6.98
CA VAL A 95 -0.51 -10.47 -7.40
C VAL A 95 -1.58 -9.49 -7.83
N ASN A 96 -1.25 -8.20 -7.81
CA ASN A 96 -2.18 -7.20 -8.32
C ASN A 96 -2.31 -7.31 -9.84
N LEU A 97 -3.52 -7.63 -10.31
CA LEU A 97 -3.89 -7.72 -11.73
C LEU A 97 -4.97 -6.70 -12.12
N SER A 98 -5.49 -5.93 -11.17
CA SER A 98 -6.59 -4.98 -11.36
C SER A 98 -6.20 -3.57 -10.89
N HIS A 99 -6.94 -2.55 -11.34
CA HIS A 99 -6.76 -1.17 -10.86
C HIS A 99 -5.29 -0.69 -10.79
N ARG A 100 -4.48 -1.08 -11.80
CA ARG A 100 -3.06 -0.76 -11.95
C ARG A 100 -2.81 0.62 -12.60
N ASN A 101 -3.81 1.48 -12.55
CA ASN A 101 -3.80 2.85 -13.06
C ASN A 101 -3.33 3.83 -11.98
N TRP A 102 -2.15 3.58 -11.41
CA TRP A 102 -1.56 4.44 -10.39
C TRP A 102 -0.88 5.62 -11.03
N THR A 103 -0.90 6.76 -10.33
CA THR A 103 -0.27 7.98 -10.81
C THR A 103 0.99 8.22 -10.00
N ALA A 104 2.14 8.30 -10.68
CA ALA A 104 3.38 8.73 -10.06
C ALA A 104 3.48 10.26 -10.05
N ILE A 105 3.98 10.82 -8.95
CA ILE A 105 4.43 12.21 -8.84
C ILE A 105 5.93 12.21 -8.54
N GLY A 106 6.65 13.21 -9.02
CA GLY A 106 8.09 13.27 -8.86
C GLY A 106 8.64 14.65 -9.15
N TRP A 107 9.93 14.83 -8.87
CA TRP A 107 10.68 16.02 -9.22
C TRP A 107 11.71 15.70 -10.30
N PRO A 108 12.00 16.60 -11.25
CA PRO A 108 13.07 16.40 -12.21
C PRO A 108 14.40 16.03 -11.53
N ASP A 109 15.13 15.09 -12.11
CA ASP A 109 16.42 14.58 -11.62
C ASP A 109 16.38 13.92 -10.22
N CYS A 110 15.17 13.62 -9.71
CA CYS A 110 14.96 12.79 -8.52
C CYS A 110 14.59 11.36 -8.94
N GLN A 111 15.19 10.35 -8.30
CA GLN A 111 14.92 8.94 -8.62
C GLN A 111 13.64 8.44 -7.96
N GLU A 112 13.30 9.01 -6.80
CA GLU A 112 12.10 8.67 -6.04
C GLU A 112 10.85 9.14 -6.78
N LEU A 113 9.91 8.20 -6.95
CA LEU A 113 8.64 8.41 -7.62
C LEU A 113 7.51 7.92 -6.71
N PRO A 114 7.07 8.75 -5.74
CA PRO A 114 5.86 8.47 -4.99
C PRO A 114 4.69 8.13 -5.90
N ILE A 115 3.95 7.08 -5.56
CA ILE A 115 2.78 6.63 -6.32
C ILE A 115 1.49 6.81 -5.53
N ILE A 116 0.44 7.21 -6.23
CA ILE A 116 -0.90 7.39 -5.67
C ILE A 116 -1.84 6.41 -6.38
N ASP A 117 -2.54 5.60 -5.59
CA ASP A 117 -3.55 4.69 -6.09
C ASP A 117 -4.83 5.44 -6.51
N PRO A 118 -5.79 4.79 -7.20
CA PRO A 118 -7.00 5.47 -7.69
C PRO A 118 -7.92 6.02 -6.59
N ARG A 119 -7.68 5.67 -5.32
CA ARG A 119 -8.45 6.09 -4.15
C ARG A 119 -7.67 7.00 -3.21
N GLY A 120 -6.46 7.38 -3.60
CA GLY A 120 -5.68 8.41 -2.93
C GLY A 120 -4.73 7.88 -1.87
N MET A 121 -4.53 6.56 -1.78
CA MET A 121 -3.48 5.97 -0.95
C MET A 121 -2.12 6.31 -1.55
N LEU A 122 -1.23 6.88 -0.75
CA LEU A 122 0.08 7.37 -1.16
C LEU A 122 1.18 6.40 -0.72
N THR A 123 2.01 5.92 -1.64
CA THR A 123 3.24 5.17 -1.35
C THR A 123 4.43 6.08 -1.63
N PRO A 124 5.10 6.65 -0.60
CA PRO A 124 6.11 7.68 -0.82
C PRO A 124 7.43 7.14 -1.36
N TRP A 125 7.81 5.92 -0.98
CA TRP A 125 9.05 5.28 -1.42
C TRP A 125 8.78 4.14 -2.40
N PHE A 126 9.71 3.93 -3.33
CA PHE A 126 9.67 2.79 -4.23
C PHE A 126 9.59 1.50 -3.43
N ASP A 127 8.58 0.68 -3.75
CA ASP A 127 8.32 -0.60 -3.10
C ASP A 127 8.06 -0.56 -1.58
N GLY A 128 7.83 0.65 -1.05
CA GLY A 128 7.66 0.91 0.38
C GLY A 128 6.24 0.69 0.89
N TRP A 129 6.05 1.00 2.16
CA TRP A 129 4.75 1.10 2.80
C TRP A 129 3.96 2.30 2.26
N SER A 130 2.67 2.35 2.58
CA SER A 130 1.79 3.45 2.14
C SER A 130 1.15 4.15 3.33
N VAL A 131 0.66 5.35 3.05
CA VAL A 131 -0.26 6.08 3.91
C VAL A 131 -1.63 6.11 3.25
N ASP A 132 -2.65 5.72 4.00
CA ASP A 132 -4.04 5.85 3.60
C ASP A 132 -4.75 6.87 4.50
N SER A 133 -5.89 7.39 4.06
CA SER A 133 -6.64 8.38 4.82
C SER A 133 -8.13 8.09 4.76
N TRP A 134 -8.81 8.16 5.89
CA TRP A 134 -10.25 7.93 5.98
C TRP A 134 -10.87 8.71 7.12
N LEU A 135 -12.21 8.76 7.13
CA LEU A 135 -12.97 9.41 8.19
C LEU A 135 -13.71 8.37 9.03
N VAL A 136 -13.76 8.61 10.34
CA VAL A 136 -14.63 7.87 11.27
C VAL A 136 -15.40 8.86 12.13
N THR A 137 -16.71 8.76 12.16
CA THR A 137 -17.57 9.61 12.98
C THR A 137 -17.69 9.06 14.41
N ASP A 138 -18.12 9.90 15.35
CA ASP A 138 -18.29 9.50 16.75
C ASP A 138 -19.34 8.40 16.94
N ASP A 139 -20.33 8.31 16.03
CA ASP A 139 -21.34 7.25 15.99
C ASP A 139 -20.86 5.99 15.23
N GLY A 140 -19.61 5.96 14.75
CA GLY A 140 -18.97 4.79 14.17
C GLY A 140 -19.17 4.60 12.66
N GLN A 141 -19.81 5.55 11.97
CA GLN A 141 -19.82 5.56 10.51
C GLN A 141 -18.43 5.85 9.96
N ARG A 142 -18.14 5.32 8.77
CA ARG A 142 -16.81 5.42 8.16
C ARG A 142 -16.89 5.81 6.68
N LEU A 143 -15.99 6.67 6.25
CA LEU A 143 -15.70 6.92 4.84
C LEU A 143 -14.34 6.32 4.53
N LEU A 144 -14.32 5.11 3.98
CA LEU A 144 -13.11 4.38 3.58
C LEU A 144 -12.96 4.48 2.05
N PRO A 145 -12.01 5.27 1.50
CA PRO A 145 -11.91 5.50 0.06
C PRO A 145 -11.86 4.22 -0.78
N SER A 146 -11.11 3.21 -0.32
CA SER A 146 -10.97 1.92 -0.99
C SER A 146 -12.27 1.11 -1.12
N ARG A 147 -13.27 1.37 -0.27
CA ARG A 147 -14.58 0.69 -0.27
C ARG A 147 -15.70 1.54 -0.87
N THR A 148 -15.41 2.79 -1.23
CA THR A 148 -16.41 3.68 -1.81
C THR A 148 -16.65 3.37 -3.30
N ARG A 149 -17.91 3.46 -3.74
CA ARG A 149 -18.25 3.27 -5.16
C ARG A 149 -17.71 4.39 -6.03
N SER A 150 -17.88 5.64 -5.60
CA SER A 150 -17.50 6.84 -6.34
C SER A 150 -16.28 7.54 -5.74
N CYS A 151 -15.31 7.85 -6.58
CA CYS A 151 -14.16 8.70 -6.29
C CYS A 151 -13.82 9.47 -7.56
N SER A 152 -13.35 10.71 -7.41
CA SER A 152 -12.80 11.51 -8.50
C SER A 152 -11.30 11.68 -8.28
N GLN A 153 -10.50 11.38 -9.29
CA GLN A 153 -9.07 11.65 -9.27
C GLN A 153 -8.69 12.47 -10.50
N ARG A 154 -7.91 13.54 -10.30
CA ARG A 154 -7.45 14.41 -11.38
C ARG A 154 -6.06 14.96 -11.11
N LEU A 155 -5.38 15.35 -12.18
CA LEU A 155 -4.15 16.11 -12.10
C LEU A 155 -4.47 17.59 -11.88
N ASP A 156 -3.67 18.26 -11.06
CA ASP A 156 -3.57 19.71 -11.01
C ASP A 156 -2.16 20.10 -11.43
N MET A 157 -2.04 20.98 -12.43
CA MET A 157 -0.75 21.41 -12.97
C MET A 157 -0.51 22.91 -12.77
N ARG A 158 -1.41 23.60 -12.06
CA ARG A 158 -1.36 25.08 -11.94
C ARG A 158 -0.13 25.58 -11.18
N ASN A 159 0.28 24.87 -10.14
CA ASN A 159 1.39 25.23 -9.25
C ASN A 159 2.40 24.08 -9.12
N GLY A 160 2.72 23.42 -10.22
CA GLY A 160 3.43 22.14 -10.23
C GLY A 160 2.46 20.95 -10.34
N LEU A 161 3.01 19.75 -10.46
CA LEU A 161 2.23 18.53 -10.63
C LEU A 161 1.68 18.05 -9.27
N ALA A 162 0.36 17.98 -9.17
CA ALA A 162 -0.35 17.40 -8.03
C ALA A 162 -1.35 16.35 -8.49
N VAL A 163 -1.59 15.35 -7.64
CA VAL A 163 -2.72 14.43 -7.76
C VAL A 163 -3.76 14.80 -6.72
N ILE A 164 -4.97 15.13 -7.17
CA ILE A 164 -6.10 15.41 -6.30
C ILE A 164 -7.05 14.22 -6.36
N THR A 165 -7.35 13.65 -5.20
CA THR A 165 -8.33 12.57 -5.06
C THR A 165 -9.43 13.00 -4.10
N GLU A 166 -10.69 12.88 -4.52
CA GLU A 166 -11.86 13.36 -3.78
C GLU A 166 -12.87 12.23 -3.63
N THR A 167 -13.24 11.94 -2.38
CA THR A 167 -14.24 10.92 -2.02
C THR A 167 -15.29 11.54 -1.11
N GLN A 168 -16.56 11.24 -1.36
CA GLN A 168 -17.69 11.72 -0.56
C GLN A 168 -18.71 10.60 -0.35
N GLN A 169 -19.23 10.48 0.87
CA GLN A 169 -20.27 9.51 1.22
C GLN A 169 -20.96 9.95 2.52
N SER A 170 -22.29 9.89 2.57
CA SER A 170 -23.07 10.05 3.81
C SER A 170 -22.70 11.29 4.66
N GLY A 171 -22.59 12.47 4.06
CA GLY A 171 -22.25 13.70 4.78
C GLY A 171 -20.76 13.85 5.16
N MET A 172 -19.93 12.88 4.78
CA MET A 172 -18.48 12.92 4.92
C MET A 172 -17.83 13.23 3.56
N ALA A 173 -16.77 14.04 3.57
CA ALA A 173 -15.97 14.39 2.41
C ALA A 173 -14.49 14.39 2.77
N LEU A 174 -13.68 13.72 1.95
CA LEU A 174 -12.24 13.68 2.07
C LEU A 174 -11.60 14.05 0.74
N ARG A 175 -10.65 14.97 0.79
CA ARG A 175 -9.82 15.38 -0.34
C ARG A 175 -8.35 15.20 0.00
N ASN A 176 -7.66 14.42 -0.83
CA ASN A 176 -6.22 14.23 -0.80
C ASN A 176 -5.59 15.08 -1.90
N HIS A 177 -4.50 15.76 -1.59
CA HIS A 177 -3.71 16.54 -2.53
C HIS A 177 -2.23 16.19 -2.33
N ALA A 178 -1.71 15.33 -3.20
CA ALA A 178 -0.34 14.83 -3.14
C ALA A 178 0.54 15.57 -4.15
N THR A 179 1.71 16.03 -3.71
CA THR A 179 2.72 16.76 -4.52
C THR A 179 4.13 16.38 -4.13
N VAL A 180 5.09 16.57 -5.03
CA VAL A 180 6.51 16.62 -4.67
C VAL A 180 6.98 18.06 -4.85
N GLN A 181 7.59 18.63 -3.82
CA GLN A 181 8.08 20.00 -3.81
C GLN A 181 9.55 20.03 -3.39
N LEU A 182 10.28 21.06 -3.81
CA LEU A 182 11.69 21.22 -3.44
C LEU A 182 11.79 22.07 -2.17
N GLU A 183 12.26 21.47 -1.07
CA GLU A 183 12.48 22.14 0.19
C GLU A 183 13.96 22.17 0.54
N SER A 184 14.54 23.36 0.70
CA SER A 184 15.97 23.53 0.99
C SER A 184 16.91 22.75 0.05
N GLY A 185 16.48 22.52 -1.20
CA GLY A 185 17.23 21.76 -2.21
C GLY A 185 16.96 20.24 -2.22
N THR A 186 16.07 19.75 -1.37
CA THR A 186 15.67 18.34 -1.28
C THR A 186 14.24 18.17 -1.76
N PRO A 187 13.94 17.25 -2.70
CA PRO A 187 12.57 16.89 -3.03
C PRO A 187 11.87 16.23 -1.84
N VAL A 188 10.71 16.76 -1.45
CA VAL A 188 9.88 16.29 -0.33
C VAL A 188 8.48 15.94 -0.87
N CYS A 189 7.96 14.79 -0.45
CA CYS A 189 6.63 14.33 -0.85
C CYS A 189 5.58 14.82 0.14
N HIS A 190 4.77 15.80 -0.25
CA HIS A 190 3.71 16.33 0.60
C HIS A 190 2.36 15.68 0.30
N LEU A 191 1.66 15.30 1.35
CA LEU A 191 0.27 14.91 1.37
C LEU A 191 -0.53 15.95 2.16
N LYS A 192 -1.45 16.65 1.47
CA LYS A 192 -2.39 17.55 2.11
C LYS A 192 -3.78 16.92 2.11
N LEU A 193 -4.41 16.92 3.27
CA LEU A 193 -5.74 16.35 3.51
C LEU A 193 -6.69 17.47 3.92
N ASP A 194 -7.85 17.53 3.26
CA ASP A 194 -8.98 18.37 3.65
C ASP A 194 -10.17 17.45 3.89
N ALA A 195 -10.69 17.47 5.11
CA ALA A 195 -11.78 16.63 5.55
C ALA A 195 -12.92 17.47 6.12
N ARG A 196 -14.15 17.04 5.83
CA ARG A 196 -15.37 17.56 6.44
C ARG A 196 -16.32 16.41 6.77
N SER A 197 -17.04 16.54 7.87
CA SER A 197 -18.14 15.65 8.25
C SER A 197 -19.29 16.47 8.82
N ASP A 198 -20.54 16.11 8.50
CA ASP A 198 -21.73 16.74 9.08
C ASP A 198 -21.86 16.47 10.59
N SER A 199 -21.22 15.41 11.08
CA SER A 199 -21.10 15.07 12.50
C SER A 199 -19.66 15.15 13.00
N GLY A 200 -19.49 15.15 14.33
CA GLY A 200 -18.17 15.03 14.96
C GLY A 200 -17.51 13.69 14.63
N GLY A 201 -16.18 13.69 14.64
CA GLY A 201 -15.41 12.48 14.31
C GLY A 201 -13.91 12.71 14.28
N TRP A 202 -13.25 11.91 13.46
CA TRP A 202 -11.81 11.89 13.29
C TRP A 202 -11.46 11.77 11.81
N LEU A 203 -10.53 12.62 11.36
CA LEU A 203 -9.72 12.36 10.19
C LEU A 203 -8.59 11.43 10.64
N VAL A 204 -8.50 10.28 10.00
CA VAL A 204 -7.49 9.26 10.29
C VAL A 204 -6.48 9.27 9.16
N LEU A 205 -5.21 9.46 9.53
CA LEU A 205 -4.06 9.19 8.67
C LEU A 205 -3.48 7.86 9.11
N ALA A 206 -3.40 6.87 8.23
CA ALA A 206 -3.05 5.51 8.60
C ALA A 206 -1.81 4.99 7.87
N LEU A 207 -0.86 4.46 8.64
CA LEU A 207 0.31 3.75 8.13
C LEU A 207 -0.08 2.31 7.77
N ARG A 208 0.20 1.91 6.52
CA ARG A 208 -0.23 0.63 5.95
C ARG A 208 0.97 -0.22 5.52
N PRO A 209 1.09 -1.49 5.97
CA PRO A 209 2.14 -2.42 5.56
C PRO A 209 1.84 -3.03 4.19
N CYS A 210 1.41 -2.20 3.25
CA CYS A 210 1.08 -2.59 1.89
C CYS A 210 1.14 -1.38 0.97
N ASN A 211 1.16 -1.67 -0.32
CA ASN A 211 1.15 -0.69 -1.39
C ASN A 211 0.33 -1.23 -2.57
N PRO A 212 0.22 -0.47 -3.67
CA PRO A 212 -0.53 -0.91 -4.84
C PRO A 212 0.02 -2.20 -5.50
N GLU A 213 1.23 -2.65 -5.18
CA GLU A 213 1.77 -3.94 -5.65
C GLU A 213 1.52 -5.10 -4.69
N GLY A 214 1.41 -4.84 -3.39
CA GLY A 214 1.16 -5.87 -2.37
C GLY A 214 1.71 -5.52 -1.00
N ILE A 215 1.96 -6.54 -0.18
CA ILE A 215 2.49 -6.36 1.17
C ILE A 215 3.89 -5.72 1.13
N SER A 216 4.09 -4.72 1.99
CA SER A 216 5.37 -4.07 2.25
C SER A 216 5.56 -3.99 3.76
N PHE A 217 6.59 -4.65 4.27
CA PHE A 217 6.69 -4.92 5.70
C PHE A 217 7.01 -3.67 6.51
N ILE A 218 6.39 -3.56 7.67
CA ILE A 218 6.66 -2.56 8.71
C ILE A 218 6.83 -3.30 10.04
N HIS A 219 8.03 -3.27 10.61
CA HIS A 219 8.34 -3.98 11.85
C HIS A 219 8.14 -3.09 13.06
N LYS A 220 8.34 -1.79 12.92
CA LYS A 220 8.30 -0.82 14.00
C LYS A 220 7.82 0.54 13.54
N VAL A 221 6.96 1.15 14.34
CA VAL A 221 6.58 2.57 14.23
C VAL A 221 6.71 3.22 15.60
N VAL A 222 7.22 4.45 15.64
CA VAL A 222 7.33 5.25 16.86
C VAL A 222 6.80 6.65 16.59
N LEU A 223 5.87 7.12 17.41
CA LEU A 223 5.40 8.50 17.44
C LEU A 223 6.41 9.35 18.23
N SER A 224 6.81 10.49 17.66
CA SER A 224 7.71 11.42 18.35
C SER A 224 7.09 11.99 19.63
N PRO A 225 7.89 12.40 20.63
CA PRO A 225 7.37 13.01 21.86
C PRO A 225 6.49 14.25 21.62
N GLU A 226 6.79 15.02 20.58
CA GLU A 226 6.02 16.20 20.15
C GLU A 226 4.72 15.81 19.43
N ARG A 227 4.51 14.50 19.17
CA ARG A 227 3.39 13.92 18.42
C ARG A 227 3.29 14.46 17.01
N ARG A 228 4.42 14.82 16.40
CA ARG A 228 4.47 15.45 15.07
C ARG A 228 5.21 14.63 14.03
N ALA A 229 5.66 13.43 14.37
CA ALA A 229 6.28 12.56 13.39
C ALA A 229 6.10 11.09 13.75
N TRP A 230 6.00 10.25 12.73
CA TRP A 230 6.33 8.84 12.83
C TRP A 230 7.75 8.58 12.37
N THR A 231 8.45 7.72 13.10
CA THR A 231 9.66 7.05 12.62
C THR A 231 9.30 5.60 12.32
N ILE A 232 9.48 5.20 11.06
CA ILE A 232 9.14 3.87 10.54
C ILE A 232 10.42 3.07 10.31
N ASP A 233 10.53 1.91 10.96
CA ASP A 233 11.69 1.01 10.93
C ASP A 233 13.06 1.68 11.23
N GLY A 234 13.03 2.84 11.90
CA GLY A 234 14.23 3.63 12.22
C GLY A 234 14.90 4.30 11.00
N GLN A 235 14.26 4.28 9.83
CA GLN A 235 14.83 4.75 8.57
C GLN A 235 14.06 5.92 7.97
N HIS A 236 12.74 5.80 7.91
CA HIS A 236 11.88 6.78 7.26
C HIS A 236 11.14 7.60 8.32
N ALA A 237 10.96 8.88 8.05
CA ALA A 237 10.13 9.76 8.86
C ALA A 237 8.92 10.21 8.04
N LEU A 238 7.76 10.31 8.70
CA LEU A 238 6.59 11.01 8.18
C LEU A 238 6.23 12.08 9.20
N THR A 239 6.36 13.36 8.84
CA THR A 239 6.05 14.48 9.74
C THR A 239 4.63 14.98 9.51
N PHE A 240 4.04 15.57 10.55
CA PHE A 240 2.69 16.12 10.55
C PHE A 240 2.71 17.63 10.76
N SER A 241 1.85 18.34 10.03
CA SER A 241 1.70 19.80 10.13
C SER A 241 1.20 20.25 11.52
N VAL A 242 0.52 19.38 12.26
CA VAL A 242 0.04 19.61 13.62
C VAL A 242 0.28 18.38 14.51
N PRO A 243 0.35 18.53 15.84
CA PRO A 243 0.41 17.39 16.74
C PRO A 243 -0.79 16.46 16.60
N VAL A 244 -0.54 15.16 16.60
CA VAL A 244 -1.55 14.10 16.61
C VAL A 244 -2.33 14.16 17.91
N GLU A 245 -3.67 14.11 17.83
CA GLU A 245 -4.52 14.20 19.01
C GLU A 245 -4.71 12.82 19.66
N ARG A 246 -4.95 11.79 18.86
CA ARG A 246 -4.93 10.38 19.31
C ARG A 246 -4.11 9.53 18.35
N HIS A 247 -3.41 8.56 18.90
CA HIS A 247 -2.55 7.67 18.16
C HIS A 247 -2.81 6.23 18.58
N HIS A 248 -3.05 5.38 17.60
CA HIS A 248 -3.24 3.95 17.81
C HIS A 248 -2.26 3.15 16.96
N VAL A 249 -1.84 2.01 17.50
CA VAL A 249 -1.03 1.03 16.77
C VAL A 249 -1.65 -0.36 16.91
N SER A 250 -1.44 -1.20 15.91
CA SER A 250 -1.80 -2.61 15.97
C SER A 250 -0.76 -3.47 15.28
N ASP A 251 -0.70 -4.74 15.68
CA ASP A 251 0.16 -5.77 15.10
C ASP A 251 -0.66 -6.82 14.35
N TYR A 252 0.04 -7.77 13.70
CA TYR A 252 -0.61 -8.84 12.94
C TYR A 252 -1.57 -9.70 13.78
N ARG A 253 -1.33 -9.84 15.09
CA ARG A 253 -2.11 -10.74 15.95
C ARG A 253 -3.37 -10.05 16.46
N ALA A 254 -3.30 -8.75 16.73
CA ALA A 254 -4.43 -7.93 17.15
C ALA A 254 -5.36 -7.56 15.98
N GLY A 255 -4.82 -7.54 14.75
CA GLY A 255 -5.57 -7.23 13.53
C GLY A 255 -5.32 -5.79 13.08
N ASP A 256 -6.23 -5.23 12.29
CA ASP A 256 -6.07 -3.88 11.76
C ASP A 256 -6.28 -2.80 12.82
N VAL A 257 -5.45 -1.75 12.81
CA VAL A 257 -5.65 -0.55 13.66
C VAL A 257 -7.06 0.05 13.55
N ALA A 258 -7.73 -0.10 12.39
CA ALA A 258 -9.10 0.35 12.16
C ALA A 258 -10.14 -0.31 13.09
N ILE A 259 -9.83 -1.45 13.71
CA ILE A 259 -10.69 -2.14 14.68
C ILE A 259 -10.59 -1.46 16.06
N HIS A 260 -9.42 -0.87 16.35
CA HIS A 260 -9.05 -0.35 17.67
C HIS A 260 -9.22 1.16 17.81
N LEU A 261 -9.72 1.88 16.80
CA LEU A 261 -9.82 3.34 16.82
C LEU A 261 -10.76 3.92 17.90
N GLN A 262 -11.67 3.09 18.41
CA GLN A 262 -12.56 3.47 19.51
C GLN A 262 -12.01 3.06 20.88
N ASP A 263 -10.94 2.26 20.91
CA ASP A 263 -10.27 1.90 22.15
C ASP A 263 -9.63 3.16 22.75
N LEU A 264 -9.66 3.27 24.08
CA LEU A 264 -9.23 4.50 24.77
C LEU A 264 -7.72 4.56 25.02
N GLU A 265 -6.96 3.54 24.63
CA GLU A 265 -5.51 3.49 24.87
C GLU A 265 -4.74 4.17 23.74
N ASP A 266 -4.17 5.32 24.05
CA ASP A 266 -3.22 6.04 23.20
C ASP A 266 -1.84 5.36 23.32
N GLN A 267 -1.32 4.82 22.22
CA GLN A 267 0.01 4.21 22.19
C GLN A 267 1.01 5.16 21.53
N THR A 268 2.31 4.98 21.79
CA THR A 268 3.37 5.77 21.13
C THR A 268 4.30 4.91 20.28
N GLU A 269 4.23 3.58 20.40
CA GLU A 269 5.11 2.65 19.71
C GLU A 269 4.35 1.36 19.39
N GLY A 270 4.57 0.83 18.19
CA GLY A 270 4.10 -0.50 17.78
C GLY A 270 5.25 -1.32 17.22
N VAL A 271 5.31 -2.61 17.56
CA VAL A 271 6.33 -3.57 17.08
C VAL A 271 5.65 -4.86 16.65
N CYS A 272 6.02 -5.39 15.47
CA CYS A 272 5.51 -6.66 14.97
C CYS A 272 6.64 -7.48 14.33
N GLU A 273 6.90 -8.68 14.85
CA GLU A 273 7.94 -9.60 14.31
C GLU A 273 7.66 -10.03 12.87
N VAL A 274 6.38 -10.12 12.49
CA VAL A 274 5.96 -10.51 11.12
C VAL A 274 6.07 -9.34 10.13
N GLY A 275 6.29 -8.12 10.61
CA GLY A 275 6.39 -6.94 9.76
C GLY A 275 5.05 -6.40 9.27
N MET A 276 3.99 -6.52 10.08
CA MET A 276 2.64 -6.08 9.71
C MET A 276 2.08 -5.04 10.69
N VAL A 277 2.93 -4.13 11.18
CA VAL A 277 2.47 -3.01 12.00
C VAL A 277 1.52 -2.13 11.18
N THR A 278 0.40 -1.75 11.79
CA THR A 278 -0.46 -0.67 11.32
C THR A 278 -0.51 0.42 12.38
N ALA A 279 -0.61 1.69 11.96
CA ALA A 279 -0.73 2.82 12.88
C ALA A 279 -1.76 3.82 12.36
N ALA A 280 -2.36 4.58 13.27
CA ALA A 280 -3.35 5.58 12.96
C ALA A 280 -3.05 6.86 13.76
N ALA A 281 -2.89 7.98 13.07
CA ALA A 281 -2.84 9.32 13.62
C ALA A 281 -4.21 9.98 13.40
N LEU A 282 -4.88 10.35 14.48
CA LEU A 282 -6.24 10.86 14.46
C LEU A 282 -6.25 12.35 14.79
N PHE A 283 -6.98 13.11 13.97
CA PHE A 283 -7.18 14.54 14.09
C PHE A 283 -8.67 14.83 14.20
N ARG A 284 -9.07 15.63 15.19
CA ARG A 284 -10.48 15.86 15.50
C ARG A 284 -11.18 16.59 14.36
N LEU A 285 -12.39 16.13 14.05
CA LEU A 285 -13.34 16.81 13.19
C LEU A 285 -14.47 17.38 14.03
N GLU A 286 -14.70 18.67 13.87
CA GLU A 286 -15.88 19.34 14.40
C GLU A 286 -17.00 19.33 13.35
N PRO A 287 -18.28 19.14 13.77
CA PRO A 287 -19.41 19.09 12.85
C PRO A 287 -19.45 20.26 11.87
N GLY A 288 -19.51 19.96 10.57
CA GLY A 288 -19.62 20.94 9.48
C GLY A 288 -18.35 21.75 9.21
N GLN A 289 -17.29 21.59 9.99
CA GLN A 289 -16.04 22.34 9.81
C GLN A 289 -15.06 21.58 8.90
N HIS A 290 -14.33 22.35 8.10
CA HIS A 290 -13.20 21.81 7.34
C HIS A 290 -11.99 21.67 8.27
N ARG A 291 -11.34 20.51 8.22
CA ARG A 291 -10.09 20.22 8.91
C ARG A 291 -9.02 19.92 7.86
N GLU A 292 -7.95 20.71 7.91
CA GLU A 292 -6.80 20.58 7.03
C GLU A 292 -5.60 20.03 7.80
N ILE A 293 -4.95 18.99 7.27
CA ILE A 293 -3.73 18.39 7.81
C ILE A 293 -2.72 18.20 6.67
N GLY A 294 -1.46 18.54 6.91
CA GLY A 294 -0.34 18.20 6.03
C GLY A 294 0.50 17.07 6.63
N ALA A 295 1.03 16.22 5.76
CA ALA A 295 2.07 15.25 6.08
C ALA A 295 3.15 15.27 5.00
N GLU A 296 4.40 14.99 5.37
CA GLU A 296 5.57 15.04 4.48
C GLU A 296 6.68 14.07 4.87
#